data_AF-A0A1M6QFX6-F1
#
_entry.id   AF-A0A1M6QFX6-F1
#
_cell.length_a   1.000
_cell.length_b   1.000
_cell.length_c   1.000
_cell.angle_alpha   90.00
_cell.angle_beta   90.00
_cell.angle_gamma   90.00
#
_symmetry.space_group_name_H-M   'P 1'
#
loop_
_entity.id
_entity.type
_entity.pdbx_description
1 polymer ?
#
loop_
_entity_poly.entity_id
_entity_poly.type
_entity_poly.pdbx_seq_one_letter_code
_entity_poly.pdbx_strand_id
1 'polypeptide(L)'
;MYGNKTQNIFSTGEIFFDGDSKVVPVEVQGVRAVHGVFSDSFKDFFNMLNALERIENRLIVGEPKIMQLPGLRGIAKKKEDGTPRQCILVPLNFTLVEFNRLYILEVERSPKTSLSTLLIWPREQELFNKDTLNILIENLLRKLIKNNGHWQKSDITKNPIVKIVTVKHIDDWEPIDWAEIIMSKILC
;
A
#
# COMPACT_ATOMS: atom_id res chain seq x y z
N MET A 1 -24.64 -41.83 25.74
CA MET A 1 -23.54 -41.09 25.09
C MET A 1 -23.98 -40.66 23.71
N TYR A 2 -24.31 -39.39 23.52
CA TYR A 2 -24.50 -38.76 22.22
C TYR A 2 -23.86 -37.38 22.30
N GLY A 3 -22.78 -37.16 21.54
CA GLY A 3 -22.07 -35.89 21.47
C GLY A 3 -22.77 -34.96 20.50
N ASN A 4 -23.33 -33.85 21.01
CA ASN A 4 -23.77 -32.74 20.19
C ASN A 4 -22.56 -31.86 19.87
N LYS A 5 -22.11 -31.92 18.61
CA LYS A 5 -21.20 -30.92 18.03
C LYS A 5 -21.97 -29.60 17.96
N THR A 6 -21.54 -28.61 18.74
CA THR A 6 -21.97 -27.23 18.60
C THR A 6 -21.52 -26.70 17.24
N GLN A 7 -22.46 -26.52 16.32
CA GLN A 7 -22.27 -25.69 15.15
C GLN A 7 -22.17 -24.24 15.62
N ASN A 8 -21.01 -23.60 15.41
CA ASN A 8 -20.88 -22.16 15.62
C ASN A 8 -21.63 -21.45 14.49
N ILE A 9 -22.86 -21.02 14.81
CA ILE A 9 -23.67 -20.13 14.01
C ILE A 9 -23.10 -18.72 14.23
N PHE A 10 -22.47 -18.12 13.22
CA PHE A 10 -22.05 -16.73 13.28
C PHE A 10 -23.29 -15.83 13.13
N SER A 11 -23.71 -15.22 14.23
CA SER A 11 -24.70 -14.13 14.25
C SER A 11 -23.96 -12.80 14.14
N THR A 12 -24.31 -11.99 13.14
CA THR A 12 -23.95 -10.58 13.07
C THR A 12 -24.83 -9.80 14.06
N GLY A 13 -24.29 -9.46 15.23
CA GLY A 13 -24.96 -8.58 16.17
C GLY A 13 -24.33 -8.57 17.56
N GLU A 14 -23.93 -7.35 17.98
CA GLU A 14 -23.66 -6.89 19.35
C GLU A 14 -22.38 -7.37 20.05
N ILE A 15 -21.45 -6.43 20.24
CA ILE A 15 -20.23 -6.60 21.02
C ILE A 15 -20.55 -6.26 22.48
N PHE A 16 -20.55 -7.27 23.35
CA PHE A 16 -20.57 -7.08 24.80
C PHE A 16 -19.14 -6.76 25.29
N PHE A 17 -18.97 -5.63 25.96
CA PHE A 17 -17.74 -5.29 26.67
C PHE A 17 -17.81 -5.88 28.08
N ASP A 18 -17.10 -6.98 28.32
CA ASP A 18 -16.69 -7.35 29.68
C ASP A 18 -15.32 -6.69 29.94
N GLY A 19 -15.21 -5.98 31.07
CA GLY A 19 -14.23 -4.92 31.34
C GLY A 19 -12.78 -5.37 31.57
N ASP A 20 -12.26 -6.31 30.78
CA ASP A 20 -10.84 -6.67 30.83
C ASP A 20 -10.02 -5.83 29.83
N SER A 21 -9.33 -4.83 30.37
CA SER A 21 -8.45 -3.90 29.63
C SER A 21 -7.22 -4.57 28.99
N LYS A 22 -7.05 -5.89 29.13
CA LYS A 22 -5.98 -6.67 28.48
C LYS A 22 -6.42 -7.36 27.18
N VAL A 23 -7.71 -7.38 26.86
CA VAL A 23 -8.20 -7.99 25.62
C VAL A 23 -8.35 -6.90 24.55
N VAL A 24 -7.30 -6.70 23.76
CA VAL A 24 -7.39 -5.88 22.53
C VAL A 24 -8.03 -6.76 21.45
N PRO A 25 -9.15 -6.35 20.83
CA PRO A 25 -9.78 -7.12 19.76
C PRO A 25 -8.80 -7.35 18.62
N VAL A 26 -8.62 -8.62 18.23
CA VAL A 26 -7.89 -8.96 17.00
C VAL A 26 -8.87 -8.76 15.85
N GLU A 27 -8.93 -7.54 15.33
CA GLU A 27 -9.60 -7.26 14.07
C GLU A 27 -8.82 -7.89 12.92
N VAL A 28 -9.34 -8.99 12.37
CA VAL A 28 -8.91 -9.50 11.07
C VAL A 28 -9.57 -8.63 10.00
N GLN A 29 -9.05 -7.43 9.81
CA GLN A 29 -9.43 -6.59 8.67
C GLN A 29 -8.53 -6.94 7.48
N GLY A 30 -9.14 -7.56 6.46
CA GLY A 30 -8.57 -7.55 5.11
C GLY A 30 -8.42 -6.11 4.61
N VAL A 31 -7.63 -5.93 3.56
CA VAL A 31 -7.37 -4.62 2.94
C VAL A 31 -8.69 -4.01 2.45
N ARG A 32 -9.33 -3.18 3.26
CA ARG A 32 -10.56 -2.48 2.89
C ARG A 32 -10.18 -1.18 2.19
N ALA A 33 -10.64 -1.02 0.95
CA ALA A 33 -10.61 0.27 0.28
C ALA A 33 -11.55 1.21 1.06
N VAL A 34 -11.01 2.32 1.56
CA VAL A 34 -11.81 3.34 2.25
C VAL A 34 -12.14 4.42 1.23
N HIS A 35 -13.42 4.63 0.93
CA HIS A 35 -13.85 5.88 0.30
C HIS A 35 -13.76 6.96 1.37
N GLY A 36 -12.66 7.72 1.41
CA GLY A 36 -12.42 8.65 2.49
C GLY A 36 -11.29 9.64 2.20
N VAL A 37 -11.59 10.88 2.56
CA VAL A 37 -10.78 12.11 2.60
C VAL A 37 -9.27 11.86 2.63
N PHE A 38 -8.56 12.45 1.67
CA PHE A 38 -7.10 12.46 1.63
C PHE A 38 -6.56 13.01 2.95
N SER A 39 -5.71 12.24 3.63
CA SER A 39 -4.92 12.80 4.72
C SER A 39 -3.85 13.72 4.15
N ASP A 40 -3.60 14.84 4.82
CA ASP A 40 -2.53 15.79 4.46
C ASP A 40 -1.15 15.12 4.37
N SER A 41 -0.99 13.94 5.00
CA SER A 41 0.23 13.14 4.97
C SER A 41 0.65 12.68 3.56
N PHE A 42 -0.25 12.69 2.57
CA PHE A 42 0.07 12.34 1.18
C PHE A 42 0.12 13.55 0.24
N LYS A 43 0.07 14.78 0.77
CA LYS A 43 0.08 15.99 -0.06
C LYS A 43 1.25 16.02 -1.05
N ASP A 44 2.46 15.74 -0.58
CA ASP A 44 3.65 15.75 -1.43
C ASP A 44 3.65 14.59 -2.44
N PHE A 45 3.07 13.45 -2.08
CA PHE A 45 2.86 12.35 -3.01
C PHE A 45 1.92 12.74 -4.15
N PHE A 46 0.79 13.41 -3.85
CA PHE A 46 -0.10 13.90 -4.91
C PHE A 46 0.52 15.00 -5.76
N ASN A 47 1.27 15.91 -5.15
CA ASN A 47 2.03 16.92 -5.90
C ASN A 47 3.04 16.26 -6.84
N MET A 48 3.68 15.18 -6.41
CA MET A 48 4.59 14.39 -7.24
C MET A 48 3.84 13.71 -8.40
N LEU A 49 2.68 13.11 -8.16
CA LEU A 49 1.85 12.52 -9.23
C LEU A 49 1.46 13.56 -10.29
N ASN A 50 1.03 14.75 -9.85
CA ASN A 50 0.72 15.87 -10.75
C ASN A 50 1.96 16.31 -11.55
N ALA A 51 3.14 16.28 -10.93
CA ALA A 51 4.40 16.60 -11.61
C ALA A 51 4.78 15.53 -12.65
N LEU A 52 4.53 14.24 -12.40
CA LEU A 52 4.78 13.16 -13.36
C LEU A 52 4.05 13.38 -14.69
N GLU A 53 2.76 13.73 -14.65
CA GLU A 53 1.97 13.99 -15.88
C GLU A 53 2.47 15.22 -16.65
N ARG A 54 3.09 16.18 -15.95
CA ARG A 54 3.69 17.36 -16.58
C ARG A 54 5.05 17.05 -17.22
N ILE A 55 5.82 16.14 -16.63
CA ILE A 55 7.12 15.70 -17.15
C ILE A 55 6.94 14.83 -18.40
N GLU A 56 6.00 13.89 -18.38
CA GLU A 56 5.76 12.96 -19.48
C GLU A 56 4.28 12.95 -19.87
N ASN A 57 3.96 13.67 -20.94
CA ASN A 57 2.59 13.86 -21.41
C ASN A 57 1.90 12.59 -21.90
N ARG A 58 2.64 11.50 -22.15
CA ARG A 58 2.08 10.19 -22.50
C ARG A 58 1.70 9.35 -21.29
N LEU A 59 2.16 9.74 -20.10
CA LEU A 59 1.85 9.08 -18.84
C LEU A 59 0.45 9.50 -18.39
N ILE A 60 -0.37 8.51 -18.04
CA ILE A 60 -1.68 8.70 -17.42
C ILE A 60 -1.57 8.21 -15.98
N VAL A 61 -1.84 9.11 -15.03
CA VAL A 61 -2.05 8.74 -13.63
C VAL A 61 -3.50 8.28 -13.47
N GLY A 62 -3.68 7.00 -13.16
CA GLY A 62 -5.00 6.45 -12.90
C GLY A 62 -5.48 6.71 -11.47
N GLU A 63 -6.72 6.31 -11.20
CA GLU A 63 -7.38 6.59 -9.92
C GLU A 63 -6.61 5.99 -8.72
N PRO A 64 -6.24 6.81 -7.72
CA PRO A 64 -5.58 6.35 -6.50
C PRO A 64 -6.49 5.44 -5.66
N LYS A 65 -5.95 4.32 -5.20
CA LYS A 65 -6.63 3.37 -4.32
C LYS A 65 -6.07 3.52 -2.92
N ILE A 66 -6.87 4.02 -1.98
CA ILE A 66 -6.46 4.20 -0.59
C ILE A 66 -6.89 2.99 0.24
N MET A 67 -5.95 2.46 1.01
CA MET A 67 -6.13 1.26 1.81
C MET A 67 -5.55 1.48 3.20
N GLN A 68 -6.20 0.92 4.23
CA GLN A 68 -5.62 0.93 5.57
C GLN A 68 -4.48 -0.07 5.69
N LEU A 69 -3.42 0.29 6.39
CA LEU A 69 -2.36 -0.65 6.75
C LEU A 69 -2.92 -1.71 7.70
N PRO A 70 -2.68 -3.01 7.46
CA PRO A 70 -3.20 -4.05 8.33
C PRO A 70 -2.49 -4.07 9.70
N GLY A 71 -3.25 -4.24 10.78
CA GLY A 71 -2.69 -4.44 12.13
C GLY A 71 -2.54 -3.16 12.96
N LEU A 72 -2.03 -3.33 14.18
CA LEU A 72 -2.11 -2.31 15.25
C LEU A 72 -0.74 -1.97 15.89
N ARG A 73 0.36 -2.46 15.34
CA ARG A 73 1.72 -2.36 15.94
C ARG A 73 2.76 -1.86 14.94
N GLY A 74 3.90 -1.38 15.45
CA GLY A 74 5.03 -0.93 14.64
C GLY A 74 4.61 0.21 13.70
N ILE A 75 4.96 0.08 12.41
CA ILE A 75 4.57 1.05 11.38
C ILE A 75 3.08 1.10 11.08
N ALA A 76 2.28 0.10 11.48
CA ALA A 76 0.82 0.15 11.38
C ALA A 76 0.16 0.73 12.65
N LYS A 77 0.95 1.12 13.66
CA LYS A 77 0.41 1.79 14.85
C LYS A 77 -0.37 3.03 14.39
N LYS A 78 -1.58 3.16 14.94
CA LYS A 78 -2.45 4.32 14.77
C LYS A 78 -1.68 5.63 14.95
N LYS A 79 -2.07 6.64 14.18
CA LYS A 79 -1.62 8.01 14.33
C LYS A 79 -1.94 8.55 15.74
N GLU A 80 -1.37 9.70 16.07
CA GLU A 80 -1.61 10.37 17.37
C GLU A 80 -3.09 10.70 17.58
N ASP A 81 -3.81 10.98 16.50
CA ASP A 81 -5.27 11.18 16.46
C ASP A 81 -6.10 9.88 16.60
N GLY A 82 -5.46 8.71 16.73
CA GLY A 82 -6.12 7.41 16.86
C GLY A 82 -6.62 6.79 15.55
N THR A 83 -6.41 7.44 14.40
CA THR A 83 -6.79 6.92 13.08
C THR A 83 -5.77 5.90 12.55
N PRO A 84 -6.19 4.90 11.76
CA PRO A 84 -5.27 3.92 11.17
C PRO A 84 -4.39 4.60 10.12
N ARG A 85 -3.15 4.12 10.01
CA ARG A 85 -2.26 4.55 8.91
C ARG A 85 -2.71 3.96 7.59
N GLN A 86 -2.45 4.70 6.52
CA GLN A 86 -2.91 4.35 5.19
C GLN A 86 -1.76 4.02 4.24
N CYS A 87 -2.10 3.45 3.11
CA CYS A 87 -1.24 3.36 1.93
C CYS A 87 -2.06 3.67 0.69
N ILE A 88 -1.39 4.16 -0.34
CA ILE A 88 -1.99 4.54 -1.61
C ILE A 88 -1.33 3.75 -2.72
N LEU A 89 -2.16 3.09 -3.54
CA LEU A 89 -1.73 2.40 -4.75
C LEU A 89 -2.26 3.15 -5.96
N VAL A 90 -1.38 3.60 -6.84
CA VAL A 90 -1.72 4.38 -8.02
C VAL A 90 -1.28 3.63 -9.27
N PRO A 91 -2.20 3.24 -10.17
CA PRO A 91 -1.82 2.69 -11.46
C PRO A 91 -1.32 3.81 -12.37
N LEU A 92 -0.19 3.62 -13.03
CA LEU A 92 0.28 4.47 -14.12
C LEU A 92 0.26 3.69 -15.43
N ASN A 93 -0.18 4.33 -16.51
CA ASN A 93 -0.23 3.73 -17.84
C ASN A 93 0.36 4.69 -18.87
N PHE A 94 0.92 4.16 -19.95
CA PHE A 94 1.37 4.96 -21.09
C PHE A 94 0.38 4.81 -22.24
N THR A 95 -0.08 5.94 -22.79
CA THR A 95 -1.08 6.00 -23.87
C THR A 95 -0.73 5.19 -25.12
N LEU A 96 0.56 5.07 -25.44
CA LEU A 96 1.03 4.46 -26.70
C LEU A 96 1.56 3.03 -26.54
N VAL A 97 1.55 2.47 -25.33
CA VAL A 97 2.09 1.14 -25.07
C VAL A 97 1.05 0.31 -24.31
N GLU A 98 0.41 -0.59 -25.06
CA GLU A 98 -0.69 -1.44 -24.58
C GLU A 98 -0.31 -2.29 -23.34
N PHE A 99 0.98 -2.55 -23.15
CA PHE A 99 1.52 -3.38 -22.07
C PHE A 99 2.61 -2.70 -21.25
N ASN A 100 2.42 -1.44 -20.87
CA ASN A 100 3.32 -0.75 -19.94
C ASN A 100 2.60 -0.20 -18.71
N ARG A 101 1.68 -0.99 -18.14
CA ARG A 101 1.10 -0.67 -16.84
C ARG A 101 2.14 -0.87 -15.75
N LEU A 102 2.23 0.10 -14.86
CA LEU A 102 3.00 0.00 -13.62
C LEU A 102 2.17 0.55 -12.46
N TYR A 103 2.58 0.25 -11.24
CA TYR A 103 1.90 0.73 -10.04
C TYR A 103 2.90 1.40 -9.11
N ILE A 104 2.49 2.53 -8.54
CA ILE A 104 3.20 3.19 -7.45
C ILE A 104 2.49 2.85 -6.15
N LEU A 105 3.21 2.29 -5.18
CA LEU A 105 2.71 2.09 -3.81
C LEU A 105 3.47 3.01 -2.86
N GLU A 106 2.71 3.88 -2.21
CA GLU A 106 3.20 4.78 -1.15
C GLU A 106 2.52 4.43 0.17
N VAL A 107 3.28 4.46 1.25
CA VAL A 107 2.79 4.12 2.58
C VAL A 107 2.95 5.32 3.49
N GLU A 108 1.89 5.66 4.23
CA GLU A 108 1.93 6.76 5.20
C GLU A 108 2.99 6.48 6.27
N ARG A 109 4.02 7.31 6.29
CA ARG A 109 5.15 7.18 7.22
C ARG A 109 5.04 8.14 8.40
N SER A 110 5.65 7.76 9.52
CA SER A 110 5.95 8.72 10.58
C SER A 110 7.21 9.50 10.19
N PRO A 111 7.42 10.73 10.68
CA PRO A 111 8.63 11.50 10.39
C PRO A 111 9.94 10.76 10.72
N LYS A 112 9.90 9.82 11.68
CA LYS A 112 11.07 9.03 12.11
C LYS A 112 11.27 7.74 11.31
N THR A 113 10.46 7.48 10.29
CA THR A 113 10.50 6.24 9.51
C THR A 113 10.93 6.53 8.08
N SER A 114 12.11 6.02 7.70
CA SER A 114 12.55 6.02 6.31
C SER A 114 11.98 4.80 5.60
N LEU A 115 10.86 4.98 4.89
CA LEU A 115 10.25 3.97 4.05
C LEU A 115 10.26 4.45 2.60
N SER A 116 10.78 3.64 1.68
CA SER A 116 10.82 3.99 0.26
C SER A 116 9.49 3.71 -0.42
N THR A 117 9.12 4.54 -1.39
CA THR A 117 8.08 4.26 -2.39
C THR A 117 8.44 3.04 -3.21
N LEU A 118 7.44 2.24 -3.60
CA LEU A 118 7.64 1.11 -4.52
C LEU A 118 7.08 1.43 -5.90
N LEU A 119 7.85 1.10 -6.92
CA LEU A 119 7.43 1.01 -8.31
C LEU A 119 7.32 -0.47 -8.68
N ILE A 120 6.16 -0.89 -9.17
CA ILE A 120 5.82 -2.31 -9.39
C ILE A 120 5.40 -2.50 -10.84
N TRP A 121 6.16 -3.32 -11.57
CA TRP A 121 5.85 -3.72 -12.96
C TRP A 121 5.49 -5.19 -13.01
N PRO A 122 4.27 -5.54 -13.46
CA PRO A 122 3.96 -6.90 -13.87
C PRO A 122 4.92 -7.37 -14.97
N ARG A 123 5.49 -8.57 -14.80
CA ARG A 123 6.34 -9.18 -15.84
C ARG A 123 5.51 -9.71 -17.01
N GLU A 124 4.33 -10.26 -16.70
CA GLU A 124 3.38 -10.81 -17.67
C GLU A 124 2.06 -10.03 -17.54
N GLN A 125 1.94 -8.93 -18.28
CA GLN A 125 0.83 -7.97 -18.10
C GLN A 125 -0.54 -8.58 -18.36
N GLU A 126 -0.64 -9.48 -19.35
CA GLU A 126 -1.89 -10.14 -19.74
C GLU A 126 -2.46 -11.04 -18.64
N LEU A 127 -1.59 -11.66 -17.84
CA LEU A 127 -1.98 -12.56 -16.76
C LEU A 127 -2.11 -11.84 -15.41
N PHE A 128 -1.65 -10.59 -15.33
CA PHE A 128 -1.63 -9.83 -14.10
C PHE A 128 -2.98 -9.13 -13.85
N ASN A 129 -3.89 -9.88 -13.25
CA ASN A 129 -5.21 -9.39 -12.90
C ASN A 129 -5.25 -8.66 -11.54
N LYS A 130 -6.41 -8.09 -11.22
CA LYS A 130 -6.66 -7.33 -9.99
C LYS A 130 -6.46 -8.16 -8.72
N ASP A 131 -6.81 -9.44 -8.74
CA ASP A 131 -6.71 -10.31 -7.57
C ASP A 131 -5.26 -10.66 -7.27
N THR A 132 -4.47 -10.97 -8.29
CA THR A 132 -3.02 -11.16 -8.17
C THR A 132 -2.34 -9.93 -7.60
N LEU A 133 -2.72 -8.73 -8.06
CA LEU A 133 -2.21 -7.48 -7.51
C LEU A 133 -2.59 -7.32 -6.03
N ASN A 134 -3.86 -7.53 -5.68
CA ASN A 134 -4.32 -7.38 -4.29
C ASN A 134 -3.57 -8.33 -3.34
N ILE A 135 -3.41 -9.60 -3.73
CA ILE A 135 -2.66 -10.60 -2.95
C ILE A 135 -1.19 -10.18 -2.79
N LEU A 136 -0.57 -9.68 -3.87
CA LEU A 136 0.80 -9.19 -3.83
C LEU A 136 0.94 -8.02 -2.84
N ILE A 137 0.09 -7.00 -2.97
CA ILE A 137 0.13 -5.81 -2.11
C ILE A 137 -0.11 -6.19 -0.64
N GLU A 138 -1.11 -7.02 -0.37
CA GLU A 138 -1.40 -7.47 0.99
C GLU A 138 -0.19 -8.21 1.60
N ASN A 139 0.45 -9.08 0.83
CA ASN A 139 1.66 -9.79 1.28
C ASN A 139 2.83 -8.85 1.55
N LEU A 140 3.06 -7.87 0.67
CA LEU A 140 4.10 -6.85 0.85
C LEU A 140 3.86 -6.04 2.13
N LEU A 141 2.63 -5.57 2.36
CA LEU A 141 2.27 -4.80 3.55
C LEU A 141 2.40 -5.63 4.83
N ARG A 142 1.90 -6.87 4.85
CA ARG A 142 2.03 -7.77 6.01
C ARG A 142 3.49 -7.99 6.39
N LYS A 143 4.37 -8.23 5.41
CA LYS A 143 5.81 -8.40 5.64
C LYS A 143 6.49 -7.10 6.07
N LEU A 144 6.10 -5.96 5.49
CA LEU A 144 6.59 -4.65 5.89
C LEU A 144 6.35 -4.39 7.39
N ILE A 145 5.13 -4.69 7.86
CA ILE A 145 4.74 -4.52 9.27
C ILE A 145 5.52 -5.48 10.16
N LYS A 146 5.64 -6.75 9.77
CA LYS A 146 6.43 -7.76 10.48
C LYS A 146 7.91 -7.37 10.58
N ASN A 147 8.44 -6.71 9.55
CA ASN A 147 9.82 -6.25 9.45
C ASN A 147 10.01 -4.81 9.96
N ASN A 148 9.07 -4.31 10.77
CA ASN A 148 9.15 -3.00 11.41
C ASN A 148 9.45 -1.85 10.43
N GLY A 149 8.78 -1.83 9.28
CA GLY A 149 8.93 -0.76 8.28
C GLY A 149 10.01 -0.98 7.24
N HIS A 150 10.53 -2.20 7.10
CA HIS A 150 11.53 -2.50 6.07
C HIS A 150 10.97 -3.44 5.01
N TRP A 151 11.13 -3.07 3.74
CA TRP A 151 10.78 -3.95 2.63
C TRP A 151 11.63 -5.22 2.66
N GLN A 152 10.99 -6.37 2.49
CA GLN A 152 11.68 -7.65 2.44
C GLN A 152 12.52 -7.75 1.16
N LYS A 153 13.85 -7.75 1.27
CA LYS A 153 14.78 -7.72 0.12
C LYS A 153 14.52 -8.83 -0.90
N SER A 154 14.14 -10.03 -0.47
CA SER A 154 13.82 -11.13 -1.38
C SER A 154 12.62 -10.84 -2.27
N ASP A 155 11.59 -10.16 -1.74
CA ASP A 155 10.40 -9.79 -2.49
C ASP A 155 10.69 -8.66 -3.47
N ILE A 156 11.68 -7.81 -3.19
CA ILE A 156 12.08 -6.75 -4.12
C ILE A 156 12.96 -7.31 -5.25
N THR A 157 13.90 -8.20 -4.92
CA THR A 157 14.95 -8.63 -5.86
C THR A 157 14.63 -9.89 -6.65
N LYS A 158 13.78 -10.78 -6.14
CA LYS A 158 13.54 -12.12 -6.69
C LYS A 158 12.07 -12.45 -6.90
N ASN A 159 11.22 -11.43 -7.05
CA ASN A 159 9.80 -11.69 -7.27
C ASN A 159 9.57 -12.26 -8.69
N PRO A 160 8.92 -13.43 -8.81
CA PRO A 160 8.75 -14.11 -10.09
C PRO A 160 7.69 -13.46 -10.97
N ILE A 161 6.73 -12.73 -10.39
CA ILE A 161 5.57 -12.18 -11.13
C ILE A 161 5.71 -10.68 -11.42
N VAL A 162 6.50 -9.97 -10.62
CA VAL A 162 6.71 -8.52 -10.77
C VAL A 162 8.19 -8.15 -10.69
N LYS A 163 8.58 -7.08 -11.39
CA LYS A 163 9.79 -6.30 -11.09
C LYS A 163 9.38 -5.24 -10.06
N ILE A 164 10.11 -5.14 -8.96
CA ILE A 164 9.89 -4.08 -7.96
C ILE A 164 11.16 -3.24 -7.84
N VAL A 165 11.00 -1.92 -7.91
CA VAL A 165 12.07 -0.94 -7.67
C VAL A 165 11.66 -0.06 -6.51
N THR A 166 12.62 0.25 -5.64
CA THR A 166 12.42 1.16 -4.51
C THR A 166 12.96 2.55 -4.85
N VAL A 167 12.22 3.59 -4.45
CA VAL A 167 12.66 4.99 -4.52
C VAL A 167 12.71 5.54 -3.10
N LYS A 168 13.91 5.80 -2.59
CA LYS A 168 14.07 6.38 -1.25
C LYS A 168 13.72 7.86 -1.31
N HIS A 169 13.09 8.35 -0.26
CA HIS A 169 12.95 9.79 -0.06
C HIS A 169 14.26 10.37 0.46
N ILE A 170 14.53 11.60 0.04
CA ILE A 170 15.56 12.46 0.62
C ILE A 170 14.81 13.66 1.20
N ASP A 171 15.19 14.11 2.39
CA ASP A 171 14.43 15.11 3.15
C ASP A 171 14.32 16.46 2.43
N ASP A 172 15.26 16.78 1.54
CA ASP A 172 15.30 18.03 0.78
C ASP A 172 14.62 17.96 -0.60
N TRP A 173 13.99 16.83 -0.96
CA TRP A 173 13.32 16.72 -2.25
C TRP A 173 12.00 17.46 -2.26
N GLU A 174 11.84 18.35 -3.22
CA GLU A 174 10.53 18.82 -3.61
C GLU A 174 9.78 17.72 -4.38
N PRO A 175 8.44 17.80 -4.46
CA PRO A 175 7.66 16.81 -5.21
C PRO A 175 8.09 16.65 -6.68
N ILE A 176 8.64 17.70 -7.29
CA ILE A 176 9.16 17.67 -8.67
C ILE A 176 10.46 16.84 -8.78
N ASP A 177 11.40 17.00 -7.84
CA ASP A 177 12.64 16.22 -7.82
C ASP A 177 12.33 14.72 -7.69
N TRP A 178 11.37 14.41 -6.81
CA TRP A 178 10.91 13.05 -6.64
C TRP A 178 10.27 12.49 -7.92
N ALA A 179 9.46 13.29 -8.61
CA ALA A 179 8.86 12.92 -9.89
C ALA A 179 9.93 12.63 -10.97
N GLU A 180 10.96 13.48 -11.08
CA GLU A 180 12.08 13.27 -12.01
C GLU A 180 12.83 11.97 -11.72
N ILE A 181 13.08 11.66 -10.44
CA ILE A 181 13.71 10.41 -10.04
C ILE A 181 12.83 9.21 -10.39
N ILE A 182 11.52 9.27 -10.12
CA ILE A 182 10.59 8.21 -10.51
C ILE A 182 10.63 8.02 -12.03
N MET A 183 10.56 9.09 -12.81
CA MET A 183 10.63 9.02 -14.27
C MET A 183 11.94 8.42 -14.76
N SER A 184 13.08 8.78 -14.16
CA SER A 184 14.37 8.18 -14.49
C SER A 184 14.37 6.65 -14.31
N LYS A 185 13.65 6.14 -13.31
CA LYS A 185 13.50 4.69 -13.08
C LYS A 185 12.49 4.02 -14.02
N ILE A 186 11.51 4.77 -14.51
CA ILE A 186 10.52 4.27 -15.46
C ILE A 186 11.10 4.18 -16.87
N LEU A 187 11.96 5.13 -17.25
CA LEU A 187 12.55 5.22 -18.59
C LEU A 187 13.84 4.39 -18.78
N CYS A 188 14.41 3.83 -17.69
CA CYS A 188 15.56 2.92 -17.71
C CYS A 188 15.16 1.45 -17.63
#